data_AF-A0A7X1GMS8-F1
#
_entry.id   AF-A0A7X1GMS8-F1
#
_cell.length_a   1.000
_cell.length_b   1.000
_cell.length_c   1.000
_cell.angle_alpha   90.00
_cell.angle_beta   90.00
_cell.angle_gamma   90.00
#
_symmetry.space_group_name_H-M   'P 1'
#
loop_
_entity.id
_entity.type
_entity.pdbx_description
1 polymer ?
#
loop_
_entity_poly.entity_id
_entity_poly.type
_entity_poly.pdbx_seq_one_letter_code
_entity_poly.pdbx_strand_id
1 'polypeptide(L)'
;MNNQTEFYTKTMANVYAEQGYFAKAVEIYRHLLKQDPVSRDLNDLLSEVERKLNEKQKKDRESLEKLFRKWIYLQLSYNMLQKLKKLATNLKLDT
;
A
#
# COMPACT_ATOMS: atom_id res chain seq x y z
N MET A 1 12.22 12.92 22.96
CA MET A 1 12.86 12.78 21.63
C MET A 1 14.09 11.90 21.82
N ASN A 2 14.01 10.62 21.45
CA ASN A 2 15.15 9.71 21.59
C ASN A 2 16.07 9.88 20.38
N ASN A 3 17.08 10.74 20.51
CA ASN A 3 18.28 10.69 19.67
C ASN A 3 19.09 9.46 20.08
N GLN A 4 18.61 8.27 19.72
CA GLN A 4 19.55 7.18 19.48
C GLN A 4 20.18 7.52 18.13
N THR A 5 21.49 7.69 18.11
CA THR A 5 22.26 7.82 16.87
C THR A 5 22.10 6.48 16.15
N GLU A 6 21.00 6.31 15.39
CA GLU A 6 20.73 5.09 14.66
C GLU A 6 21.86 4.90 13.67
N PHE A 7 22.70 3.91 13.95
CA PHE A 7 23.82 3.57 13.10
C PHE A 7 23.29 2.90 11.84
N TYR A 8 23.02 3.73 10.85
CA TYR A 8 22.54 3.31 9.56
C TYR A 8 23.69 2.77 8.72
N THR A 9 23.48 1.62 8.08
CA THR A 9 24.44 1.00 7.17
C THR A 9 23.79 0.68 5.85
N LYS A 10 24.59 0.67 4.78
CA LYS A 10 24.14 0.26 3.45
C LYS A 10 23.55 -1.16 3.48
N THR A 11 24.17 -2.08 4.20
CA THR A 11 23.69 -3.46 4.36
C THR A 11 22.31 -3.50 4.99
N MET A 12 22.05 -2.69 6.02
CA MET A 12 20.73 -2.64 6.63
C MET A 12 19.66 -2.13 5.65
N ALA A 13 19.98 -1.10 4.86
CA ALA A 13 19.07 -0.60 3.82
C ALA A 13 18.76 -1.67 2.76
N ASN A 14 19.79 -2.42 2.32
CA ASN A 14 19.64 -3.54 1.40
C ASN A 14 18.71 -4.62 1.95
N VAL A 15 18.91 -5.05 3.21
CA VAL A 15 18.07 -6.06 3.85
C VAL A 15 16.61 -5.61 3.91
N TYR A 16 16.34 -4.35 4.26
CA TYR A 16 14.97 -3.83 4.24
C TYR A 16 14.38 -3.78 2.82
N ALA A 17 15.18 -3.44 1.81
CA ALA A 17 14.74 -3.45 0.42
C ALA A 17 14.42 -4.86 -0.08
N GLU A 18 15.24 -5.85 0.24
CA GLU A 18 15.02 -7.27 -0.09
C GLU A 18 13.76 -7.83 0.56
N GLN A 19 13.47 -7.43 1.79
CA GLN A 19 12.24 -7.80 2.50
C GLN A 19 10.99 -7.06 1.99
N GLY A 20 11.14 -6.13 1.04
CA GLY A 20 10.03 -5.34 0.49
C GLY A 20 9.57 -4.19 1.40
N TYR A 21 10.33 -3.85 2.44
CA TYR A 21 10.15 -2.67 3.28
C TYR A 21 10.79 -1.43 2.63
N PHE A 22 10.35 -1.12 1.40
CA PHE A 22 10.97 -0.09 0.57
C PHE A 22 10.95 1.31 1.22
N ALA A 23 9.89 1.67 1.94
CA ALA A 23 9.82 2.97 2.63
C ALA A 23 10.94 3.15 3.67
N LYS A 24 11.21 2.09 4.45
CA LYS A 24 12.28 2.10 5.45
C LYS A 24 13.66 2.07 4.80
N ALA A 25 13.83 1.30 3.72
CA ALA A 25 15.08 1.32 2.96
C ALA A 25 15.39 2.72 2.39
N VAL A 26 14.40 3.42 1.83
CA VAL A 26 14.54 4.81 1.33
C VAL A 26 14.97 5.77 2.42
N GLU A 27 14.37 5.67 3.61
CA GLU A 27 14.74 6.50 4.76
C GLU A 27 16.22 6.33 5.13
N ILE A 28 16.68 5.08 5.18
CA ILE A 28 18.08 4.75 5.49
C ILE A 28 19.02 5.28 4.41
N TYR A 29 18.70 5.06 3.12
CA TYR A 29 19.52 5.58 2.02
C TYR A 29 19.63 7.11 2.03
N ARG A 30 18.52 7.80 2.31
CA ARG A 30 18.52 9.26 2.46
C ARG A 30 19.35 9.71 3.65
N HIS A 31 19.37 8.95 4.74
CA HIS A 31 20.24 9.27 5.88
C HIS A 31 21.72 9.10 5.52
N LEU A 32 22.09 8.03 4.82
CA LEU A 32 23.47 7.77 4.36
C LEU A 32 23.94 8.82 3.35
N LEU A 33 23.09 9.22 2.40
CA LEU A 33 23.42 10.27 1.41
C LEU A 33 23.60 11.65 2.03
N LYS A 34 23.02 11.94 3.20
CA LYS A 34 23.32 13.19 3.93
C LYS A 34 24.74 13.22 4.47
N GLN A 35 25.32 12.05 4.76
CA GLN A 35 26.69 11.91 5.27
C GLN A 35 27.71 11.82 4.13
N ASP A 36 27.36 11.14 3.03
CA ASP A 36 28.15 11.07 1.80
C ASP A 36 27.28 11.39 0.57
N PRO A 37 27.15 12.69 0.21
CA PRO A 37 26.29 13.11 -0.90
C PRO A 37 26.78 12.73 -2.29
N VAL A 38 28.05 12.36 -2.45
CA VAL A 38 28.68 12.15 -3.76
C VAL A 38 28.65 10.67 -4.17
N SER A 39 28.20 9.79 -3.28
CA SER A 39 28.07 8.36 -3.56
C SER A 39 27.03 8.09 -4.66
N ARG A 40 27.51 7.82 -5.88
CA ARG A 40 26.66 7.38 -7.00
C ARG A 40 25.93 6.08 -6.70
N ASP A 41 26.64 5.14 -6.08
CA ASP A 41 26.12 3.82 -5.72
C ASP A 41 24.92 3.91 -4.76
N LEU A 42 24.94 4.80 -3.77
CA LEU A 42 23.78 5.06 -2.92
C LEU A 42 22.62 5.75 -3.67
N ASN A 43 22.92 6.66 -4.59
CA ASN A 43 21.88 7.31 -5.42
C ASN A 43 21.19 6.33 -6.38
N ASP A 44 21.95 5.40 -6.98
CA ASP A 44 21.42 4.38 -7.88
C ASP A 44 20.51 3.42 -7.11
N LEU A 45 20.95 2.95 -5.93
CA LEU A 45 20.15 2.10 -5.05
C LEU A 45 18.89 2.79 -4.54
N LEU A 46 18.99 4.07 -4.15
CA LEU A 46 17.84 4.86 -3.73
C LEU A 46 16.80 4.95 -4.86
N SER A 47 17.25 5.27 -6.08
CA SER A 47 16.37 5.39 -7.24
C SER A 47 15.64 4.09 -7.57
N GLU A 48 16.34 2.95 -7.48
CA GLU A 48 15.74 1.64 -7.72
C GLU A 48 14.66 1.31 -6.67
N VAL A 49 14.96 1.56 -5.40
CA VAL A 49 14.03 1.28 -4.30
C VAL A 49 12.82 2.21 -4.34
N GLU A 50 13.00 3.49 -4.69
CA GLU A 50 11.90 4.43 -4.88
C GLU A 50 10.96 4.00 -6.02
N ARG A 51 11.51 3.47 -7.12
CA ARG A 51 10.70 2.89 -8.21
C ARG A 51 9.86 1.71 -7.69
N LYS A 52 10.49 0.77 -6.99
CA LYS A 52 9.79 -0.40 -6.39
C LYS A 52 8.71 0.03 -5.39
N LEU A 53 8.97 1.07 -4.60
CA LEU A 53 8.00 1.64 -3.67
C LEU A 53 6.77 2.19 -4.41
N ASN A 54 6.98 2.97 -5.47
CA ASN A 54 5.90 3.53 -6.28
C ASN A 54 5.08 2.45 -6.99
N GLU A 55 5.74 1.44 -7.55
CA GLU A 55 5.06 0.29 -8.18
C GLU A 55 4.19 -0.47 -7.17
N LYS A 56 4.71 -0.73 -5.97
CA LYS A 56 3.97 -1.36 -4.87
C LYS A 56 2.75 -0.53 -4.48
N GLN A 57 2.92 0.77 -4.24
CA GLN A 57 1.81 1.67 -3.87
C GLN A 57 0.73 1.73 -4.96
N LYS A 58 1.14 1.76 -6.24
CA LYS A 58 0.19 1.75 -7.37
C LYS A 58 -0.61 0.45 -7.38
N LYS A 59 0.06 -0.69 -7.24
CA LYS A 59 -0.59 -2.02 -7.19
C LYS A 59 -1.54 -2.14 -5.99
N ASP A 60 -1.12 -1.67 -4.83
CA ASP A 60 -1.93 -1.67 -3.62
C ASP A 60 -3.17 -0.80 -3.80
N ARG A 61 -3.02 0.39 -4.41
CA ARG A 61 -4.14 1.29 -4.72
C ARG A 61 -5.12 0.66 -5.73
N GLU A 62 -4.62 0.05 -6.80
CA GLU A 62 -5.47 -0.61 -7.80
C GLU A 62 -6.22 -1.81 -7.21
N SER A 63 -5.54 -2.60 -6.35
CA SER A 63 -6.16 -3.69 -5.61
C SER A 63 -7.26 -3.18 -4.69
N LEU A 64 -6.98 -2.11 -3.95
CA LEU A 64 -7.93 -1.50 -3.03
C LEU A 64 -9.15 -0.95 -3.77
N GLU A 65 -8.97 -0.27 -4.90
CA GLU A 65 -10.08 0.21 -5.74
C GLU A 65 -10.97 -0.94 -6.21
N LYS A 66 -10.37 -2.05 -6.67
CA LYS A 66 -11.11 -3.24 -7.11
C LYS A 66 -11.92 -3.86 -5.96
N LEU A 67 -11.33 -3.97 -4.77
CA LEU A 67 -12.00 -4.50 -3.59
C LEU A 67 -13.16 -3.61 -3.15
N PHE A 68 -12.97 -2.29 -3.11
CA PHE A 68 -14.05 -1.36 -2.78
C PHE A 68 -15.19 -1.41 -3.80
N ARG A 69 -14.87 -1.49 -5.10
CA ARG A 69 -15.89 -1.63 -6.15
C ARG A 69 -16.72 -2.90 -5.95
N LYS A 70 -16.08 -4.03 -5.66
CA LYS A 70 -16.75 -5.30 -5.38
C LYS A 70 -17.64 -5.21 -4.14
N TRP A 71 -17.17 -4.58 -3.07
CA TRP A 71 -17.93 -4.39 -1.85
C TRP A 71 -19.16 -3.49 -2.06
N ILE A 72 -19.00 -2.34 -2.73
CA ILE A 72 -20.12 -1.44 -3.07
C ILE A 72 -21.16 -2.19 -3.90
N TYR A 73 -20.72 -2.92 -4.92
CA TYR A 73 -21.62 -3.72 -5.75
C TYR A 73 -22.41 -4.73 -4.91
N LEU A 74 -21.72 -5.48 -4.04
CA LEU A 74 -22.36 -6.47 -3.18
C LEU A 74 -23.40 -5.83 -2.25
N GLN A 75 -23.09 -4.67 -1.68
CA GLN A 75 -23.99 -3.95 -0.78
C GLN A 75 -25.24 -3.45 -1.52
N LEU A 76 -25.08 -2.95 -2.74
CA LEU A 76 -26.20 -2.53 -3.59
C LEU A 76 -27.08 -3.72 -3.97
N SER A 77 -26.48 -4.81 -4.45
CA SER A 77 -27.20 -6.03 -4.82
C SER A 77 -27.96 -6.63 -3.63
N TYR A 78 -27.35 -6.64 -2.44
CA TYR A 78 -28.00 -7.10 -1.23
C TYR A 78 -29.24 -6.25 -0.91
N ASN A 79 -29.12 -4.93 -0.95
CA ASN A 79 -30.23 -4.02 -0.69
C ASN A 79 -31.38 -4.18 -1.70
N MET A 80 -31.07 -4.35 -2.99
CA MET A 80 -32.08 -4.63 -4.01
C MET A 80 -32.81 -5.95 -3.73
N LEU A 81 -32.08 -7.00 -3.36
CA LEU A 81 -32.65 -8.30 -3.06
C LEU A 81 -33.57 -8.26 -1.83
N GLN A 82 -33.22 -7.48 -0.80
CA GLN A 82 -34.09 -7.27 0.36
C GLN A 82 -35.38 -6.52 -0.01
N LYS A 83 -35.30 -5.52 -0.88
CA LYS A 83 -36.49 -4.82 -1.39
C LYS A 83 -37.41 -5.77 -2.17
N LEU A 84 -36.86 -6.58 -3.06
CA LEU A 84 -37.62 -7.57 -3.82
C LEU A 84 -38.29 -8.62 -2.91
N LYS A 85 -37.58 -9.12 -1.89
CA LYS A 85 -38.16 -10.02 -0.90
C LYS A 85 -39.36 -9.40 -0.19
N LYS A 86 -39.25 -8.14 0.25
CA LYS A 86 -40.36 -7.42 0.89
C LYS A 86 -41.57 -7.25 -0.03
N LEU A 87 -41.35 -6.93 -1.29
CA LEU A 87 -42.44 -6.82 -2.27
C LEU A 87 -43.13 -8.17 -2.50
N ALA A 88 -42.35 -9.24 -2.67
CA ALA A 88 -42.88 -10.58 -2.88
C ALA A 88 -43.67 -11.09 -1.67
N THR A 89 -43.28 -10.75 -0.44
CA THR A 89 -44.06 -11.09 0.77
C THR A 89 -45.36 -10.31 0.85
N ASN A 90 -45.35 -9.03 0.47
CA ASN A 90 -46.57 -8.20 0.51
C ASN A 90 -47.58 -8.65 -0.55
N LEU A 91 -47.13 -8.95 -1.76
CA LEU A 91 -47.98 -9.49 -2.84
C LEU A 91 -48.61 -10.85 -2.52
N LYS A 92 -47.98 -11.66 -1.66
CA LYS A 92 -48.54 -12.94 -1.20
C LYS A 92 -49.57 -12.80 -0.08
N LEU A 93 -49.67 -11.63 0.57
CA LEU A 93 -50.65 -11.36 1.62
C LEU A 93 -51.94 -10.73 1.06
N ASP A 94 -51.89 -10.20 -0.17
CA ASP A 94 -53.03 -9.59 -0.88
C ASP A 94 -53.77 -10.57 -1.83
N THR A 95 -53.32 -11.83 -1.92
CA THR A 95 -53.94 -12.93 -2.71
C THR A 95 -54.41 -14.06 -1.82
#